data_AF-A0A7Y5H4Z5-F1
#
_entry.id   AF-A0A7Y5H4Z5-F1
#
_cell.length_a   1.000
_cell.length_b   1.000
_cell.length_c   1.000
_cell.angle_alpha   90.00
_cell.angle_beta   90.00
_cell.angle_gamma   90.00
#
_symmetry.space_group_name_H-M   'P 1'
#
loop_
_entity.id
_entity.type
_entity.pdbx_description
1 polymer ?
#
loop_
_entity_poly.entity_id
_entity_poly.type
_entity_poly.pdbx_seq_one_letter_code
_entity_poly.pdbx_strand_id
1 'polypeptide(L)'
;MSENTQEQIHPEDGYEKSDVNARAILVSTLVGIILIVASLVLVDEYFIQGREQFYTEAVLKPESAPLRDLRTKEAEFLNGYAVIDAKKGVYQIPITVAMERLAAEAFEKTQTKKDGKTSKK
;
A
#
# COMPACT_ATOMS: atom_id res chain seq x y z
N MET A 1 36.67 -36.96 -82.40
CA MET A 1 37.56 -37.61 -81.42
C MET A 1 38.21 -36.50 -80.61
N SER A 2 37.87 -36.23 -79.35
CA SER A 2 37.01 -36.92 -78.39
C SER A 2 36.60 -35.92 -77.29
N GLU A 3 35.37 -36.03 -76.80
CA GLU A 3 34.89 -35.44 -75.56
C GLU A 3 35.68 -35.98 -74.35
N ASN A 4 35.86 -35.19 -73.28
CA ASN A 4 35.25 -35.49 -71.97
C ASN A 4 35.54 -34.38 -70.94
N THR A 5 34.47 -33.85 -70.37
CA THR A 5 34.40 -32.97 -69.20
C THR A 5 34.57 -33.79 -67.92
N GLN A 6 35.37 -33.31 -66.96
CA GLN A 6 35.17 -33.64 -65.54
C GLN A 6 35.39 -32.38 -64.70
N GLU A 7 34.27 -31.85 -64.21
CA GLU A 7 34.17 -31.02 -63.01
C GLU A 7 34.94 -31.64 -61.84
N GLN A 8 35.66 -30.80 -61.09
CA GLN A 8 35.94 -31.06 -59.68
C GLN A 8 35.60 -29.77 -58.93
N ILE A 9 34.32 -29.62 -58.59
CA ILE A 9 33.88 -28.70 -57.54
C ILE A 9 34.32 -29.32 -56.21
N HIS A 10 35.08 -28.61 -55.39
CA HIS A 10 34.98 -28.81 -53.94
C HIS A 10 34.94 -27.44 -53.24
N PRO A 11 33.76 -27.04 -52.75
CA PRO A 11 33.55 -25.84 -51.98
C PRO A 11 33.66 -26.23 -50.51
N GLU A 12 34.73 -25.86 -49.83
CA GLU A 12 34.69 -25.92 -48.37
C GLU A 12 35.34 -24.64 -47.88
N ASP A 13 34.48 -23.67 -47.56
CA ASP A 13 34.77 -22.56 -46.68
C ASP A 13 35.61 -23.07 -45.51
N GLY A 14 36.91 -22.80 -45.57
CA GLY A 14 37.89 -23.16 -44.56
C GLY A 14 37.70 -22.32 -43.30
N TYR A 15 36.58 -22.52 -42.60
CA TYR A 15 36.44 -22.06 -41.23
C TYR A 15 37.18 -23.06 -40.36
N GLU A 16 38.33 -22.65 -39.85
CA GLU A 16 39.15 -23.40 -38.91
C GLU A 16 38.37 -23.58 -37.59
N LYS A 17 37.60 -24.67 -37.48
CA LYS A 17 36.74 -24.98 -36.31
C LYS A 17 37.54 -25.36 -35.06
N SER A 18 38.84 -25.62 -35.17
CA SER A 18 39.68 -26.20 -34.11
C SER A 18 40.35 -25.18 -33.20
N ASP A 19 40.45 -23.91 -33.58
CA ASP A 19 41.14 -22.90 -32.76
C ASP A 19 40.23 -22.28 -31.68
N VAL A 20 38.93 -22.55 -31.80
CA VAL A 20 37.95 -22.07 -30.85
C VAL A 20 37.82 -23.09 -29.71
N ASN A 21 38.25 -22.70 -28.52
CA ASN A 21 38.12 -23.54 -27.33
C ASN A 21 36.63 -23.69 -26.96
N ALA A 22 35.99 -24.74 -27.49
CA ALA A 22 34.57 -25.03 -27.28
C ALA A 22 34.21 -25.11 -25.79
N ARG A 23 35.14 -25.58 -24.94
CA ARG A 23 34.96 -25.62 -23.49
C ARG A 23 34.93 -24.20 -22.90
N ALA A 24 35.78 -23.29 -23.37
CA ALA A 24 35.77 -21.90 -22.95
C ALA A 24 34.47 -21.19 -23.36
N ILE A 25 33.95 -21.46 -24.57
CA ILE A 25 32.66 -20.93 -25.01
C ILE A 25 31.52 -21.45 -24.12
N LEU A 26 31.49 -22.75 -23.86
CA LEU A 26 30.42 -23.36 -23.06
C LEU A 26 30.42 -22.81 -21.62
N VAL A 27 31.60 -22.67 -21.02
CA VAL A 27 31.76 -22.08 -19.68
C VAL A 27 31.39 -20.59 -19.68
N SER A 28 31.88 -19.81 -20.65
CA SER A 28 31.55 -18.37 -20.71
C SER A 28 30.06 -18.12 -20.93
N THR A 29 29.39 -18.95 -21.72
CA THR A 29 27.94 -18.90 -21.93
C THR A 29 27.19 -19.20 -20.64
N LEU A 30 27.61 -20.24 -19.90
CA LEU A 30 27.01 -20.61 -18.63
C LEU A 30 27.19 -19.51 -17.57
N VAL A 31 28.38 -18.91 -17.51
CA VAL A 31 28.67 -17.78 -16.61
C VAL A 31 27.84 -16.56 -16.98
N GLY A 32 27.66 -16.28 -18.27
CA GLY A 32 26.80 -15.19 -18.75
C GLY A 32 25.35 -15.36 -18.31
N ILE A 33 24.79 -16.58 -18.44
CA ILE A 33 23.43 -16.88 -17.98
C ILE A 33 23.33 -16.68 -16.46
N ILE A 34 24.29 -17.17 -15.69
CA ILE A 34 24.31 -17.01 -14.23
C ILE A 34 24.37 -15.52 -13.85
N LEU A 35 25.19 -14.72 -14.53
CA LEU A 35 25.27 -13.28 -14.29
C LEU A 35 23.95 -12.56 -14.57
N ILE A 36 23.27 -12.93 -15.66
CA ILE A 36 21.96 -12.37 -15.99
C ILE A 36 20.95 -12.72 -14.90
N VAL A 37 20.88 -13.99 -14.50
CA VAL A 37 19.97 -14.44 -13.43
C VAL A 37 20.27 -13.73 -12.11
N ALA A 38 21.54 -13.61 -11.73
CA ALA A 38 21.96 -12.90 -10.53
C ALA A 38 21.57 -11.42 -10.58
N SER A 39 21.70 -10.77 -11.74
CA SER A 39 21.30 -9.37 -11.93
C SER A 39 19.80 -9.18 -11.76
N LEU A 40 18.97 -10.10 -12.26
CA LEU A 40 17.52 -10.06 -12.09
C LEU A 40 17.14 -10.20 -10.61
N VAL A 41 17.76 -11.15 -9.90
CA VAL A 41 17.52 -11.35 -8.47
C VAL A 41 17.89 -10.10 -7.66
N LEU A 42 19.04 -9.47 -7.95
CA LEU A 42 19.47 -8.23 -7.28
C LEU A 42 18.51 -7.08 -7.54
N VAL A 43 18.00 -6.95 -8.77
CA VAL A 43 17.00 -5.94 -9.12
C VAL A 43 15.69 -6.20 -8.38
N ASP A 44 15.22 -7.45 -8.33
CA ASP A 44 14.01 -7.82 -7.60
C ASP A 44 14.13 -7.52 -6.10
N GLU A 45 15.26 -7.89 -5.47
CA GLU A 45 15.50 -7.63 -4.05
C GLU A 45 15.60 -6.14 -3.75
N TYR A 46 16.32 -5.37 -4.58
CA TYR A 46 16.38 -3.92 -4.50
C TYR A 46 15.00 -3.28 -4.66
N PHE A 47 14.18 -3.80 -5.58
CA PHE A 47 12.83 -3.31 -5.83
C PHE A 47 11.89 -3.66 -4.66
N ILE A 48 11.98 -4.85 -4.07
CA ILE A 48 11.20 -5.26 -2.89
C ILE A 48 11.50 -4.32 -1.71
N GLN A 49 12.78 -4.07 -1.42
CA GLN A 49 13.19 -3.19 -0.33
C GLN A 49 12.75 -1.73 -0.54
N GLY A 50 12.79 -1.23 -1.79
CA GLY A 50 12.33 0.11 -2.13
C GLY A 50 10.80 0.28 -2.08
N ARG A 51 10.04 -0.80 -2.31
CA ARG A 51 8.58 -0.73 -2.40
C ARG A 51 7.84 -0.74 -1.06
N GLU A 52 8.46 -1.18 0.03
CA GLU A 52 7.79 -1.22 1.35
C GLU A 52 7.36 0.17 1.85
N GLN A 53 8.09 1.23 1.46
CA GLN A 53 7.71 2.60 1.80
C GLN A 53 6.49 3.10 1.01
N PHE A 54 6.28 2.62 -0.23
CA PHE A 54 5.16 3.04 -1.08
C PHE A 54 3.92 2.16 -0.93
N TYR A 55 4.07 0.85 -0.68
CA TYR A 55 2.93 -0.07 -0.55
C TYR A 55 2.07 0.23 0.69
N THR A 56 2.73 0.60 1.80
CA THR A 56 2.06 0.92 3.05
C THR A 56 1.20 2.19 2.93
N GLU A 57 1.64 3.17 2.14
CA GLU A 57 0.87 4.41 1.94
C GLU A 57 -0.17 4.28 0.81
N ALA A 58 0.14 3.60 -0.30
CA ALA A 58 -0.75 3.54 -1.45
C ALA A 58 -1.94 2.57 -1.27
N VAL A 59 -1.79 1.50 -0.50
CA VAL A 59 -2.83 0.45 -0.38
C VAL A 59 -3.66 0.59 0.90
N LEU A 60 -3.08 1.12 1.99
CA LEU A 60 -3.78 1.26 3.28
C LEU A 60 -4.29 2.68 3.57
N LYS A 61 -3.82 3.74 2.88
CA LYS A 61 -4.20 5.13 3.19
C LYS A 61 -5.19 5.84 2.27
N PRO A 62 -5.58 5.41 1.04
CA PRO A 62 -6.66 6.09 0.38
C PRO A 62 -7.97 5.65 1.06
N GLU A 63 -8.23 6.22 2.24
CA GLU A 63 -9.59 6.44 2.71
C GLU A 63 -10.33 6.96 1.48
N SER A 64 -11.27 6.18 0.96
CA SER A 64 -11.88 6.50 -0.32
C SER A 64 -12.38 7.93 -0.23
N ALA A 65 -12.11 8.77 -1.24
CA ALA A 65 -12.48 10.19 -1.17
C ALA A 65 -13.93 10.42 -0.66
N PRO A 66 -14.92 9.55 -0.97
CA PRO A 66 -16.24 9.59 -0.36
C PRO A 66 -16.26 9.37 1.17
N LEU A 67 -15.50 8.42 1.71
CA LEU A 67 -15.43 8.15 3.15
C LEU A 67 -14.78 9.31 3.91
N ARG A 68 -13.75 9.95 3.34
CA ARG A 68 -13.12 11.13 3.95
C ARG A 68 -14.08 12.32 4.03
N ASP A 69 -14.87 12.55 2.98
CA ASP A 69 -15.89 13.60 2.96
C ASP A 69 -17.01 13.31 3.97
N LEU A 70 -17.48 12.05 4.03
CA LEU A 70 -18.42 11.58 5.06
C LEU A 70 -17.87 11.83 6.47
N ARG A 71 -16.62 11.46 6.73
CA ARG A 71 -15.98 11.63 8.05
C ARG A 71 -15.86 13.10 8.44
N THR A 72 -15.56 13.96 7.48
CA THR A 72 -15.49 15.41 7.69
C THR A 72 -16.85 15.98 8.07
N LYS A 73 -17.91 15.58 7.34
CA LYS A 73 -19.29 15.97 7.64
C LYS A 73 -19.78 15.46 9.00
N GLU A 74 -19.45 14.22 9.34
CA GLU A 74 -19.74 13.65 10.67
C GLU A 74 -19.05 14.47 11.76
N ALA A 75 -17.76 14.76 11.59
CA ALA A 75 -16.99 15.54 12.56
C ALA A 75 -17.56 16.96 12.73
N GLU A 76 -17.98 17.61 11.65
CA GLU A 76 -18.62 18.93 11.70
C GLU A 76 -19.95 18.88 12.46
N PHE A 77 -20.77 17.85 12.19
CA PHE A 77 -22.05 17.67 12.89
C PHE A 77 -21.87 17.41 14.39
N LEU A 78 -20.94 16.54 14.80
CA LEU A 78 -20.74 16.21 16.22
C LEU A 78 -20.12 17.35 17.04
N ASN A 79 -19.33 18.22 16.41
CA ASN A 79 -18.59 19.29 17.10
C ASN A 79 -19.20 20.68 16.94
N GLY A 80 -20.25 20.82 16.13
CA GLY A 80 -20.92 22.09 15.84
C GLY A 80 -22.10 22.40 16.77
N TYR A 81 -22.46 23.68 16.80
CA TYR A 81 -23.75 24.15 17.31
C TYR A 81 -24.71 24.33 16.14
N ALA A 82 -25.94 23.83 16.28
CA ALA A 82 -26.97 24.01 15.26
C ALA A 82 -28.34 24.25 15.89
N VAL A 83 -29.20 24.96 15.18
CA VAL A 83 -30.59 25.16 15.60
C VAL A 83 -31.44 24.07 14.94
N ILE A 84 -31.96 23.13 15.73
CA ILE A 84 -32.81 22.06 15.20
C ILE A 84 -34.26 22.54 15.04
N ASP A 85 -34.80 23.20 16.07
CA ASP A 85 -36.15 23.76 16.02
C ASP A 85 -36.23 25.01 16.91
N ALA A 86 -36.11 26.19 16.28
CA ALA A 86 -36.16 27.46 16.97
C ALA A 86 -37.52 27.72 17.65
N LYS A 87 -38.62 27.21 17.08
CA LYS A 87 -39.97 27.42 17.62
C LYS A 87 -40.18 26.61 18.89
N LYS A 88 -39.58 25.42 18.97
CA LYS A 88 -39.60 24.55 20.16
C LYS A 88 -38.41 24.79 21.10
N GLY A 89 -37.49 25.70 20.76
CA GLY A 89 -36.30 25.99 21.55
C GLY A 89 -35.29 24.82 21.62
N VAL A 90 -35.27 23.95 20.61
CA VAL A 90 -34.38 22.78 20.56
C VAL A 90 -33.11 23.15 19.80
N TYR A 91 -31.97 23.10 20.51
CA TYR A 91 -30.65 23.41 19.98
C TYR A 91 -29.74 22.19 20.10
N GLN A 92 -28.92 21.98 19.07
CA GLN A 92 -27.82 21.02 19.07
C GLN A 92 -26.59 21.68 19.67
N ILE A 93 -25.94 20.94 20.56
CA ILE A 93 -24.67 21.31 21.19
C ILE A 93 -23.60 20.28 20.82
N PRO A 94 -22.31 20.64 20.87
CA PRO A 94 -21.22 19.70 20.66
C PRO A 94 -21.29 18.54 21.63
N ILE A 95 -20.95 17.34 21.15
CA ILE A 95 -21.08 16.10 21.94
C ILE A 95 -20.24 16.15 23.22
N THR A 96 -19.06 16.77 23.17
CA THR A 96 -18.18 16.95 24.33
C THR A 96 -18.87 17.72 25.45
N VAL A 97 -19.51 18.84 25.10
CA VAL A 97 -20.25 19.69 26.04
C VAL A 97 -21.50 18.96 26.56
N ALA A 98 -22.21 18.23 25.69
CA ALA A 98 -23.37 17.44 26.10
C ALA A 98 -23.01 16.40 27.16
N MET A 99 -21.93 15.65 26.93
CA MET A 99 -21.44 14.64 27.85
C MET A 99 -21.00 15.24 29.19
N GLU A 100 -20.33 16.39 29.18
CA GLU A 100 -19.93 17.10 30.40
C GLU A 100 -21.16 17.52 31.23
N ARG A 101 -22.18 18.09 30.59
CA ARG A 101 -23.41 18.50 31.26
C ARG A 101 -24.18 17.32 31.84
N LEU A 102 -24.29 16.23 31.09
CA LEU A 102 -24.92 15.00 31.56
C LEU A 102 -24.19 14.40 32.76
N ALA A 103 -22.86 14.39 32.74
CA ALA A 103 -22.05 13.90 33.87
C ALA A 103 -22.23 14.77 35.11
N ALA A 104 -22.23 16.10 34.96
CA ALA A 104 -22.45 17.04 36.06
C ALA A 104 -23.85 16.86 36.69
N GLU A 105 -24.90 16.78 35.88
CA GLU A 105 -26.26 16.54 36.37
C GLU A 105 -26.40 15.20 37.11
N ALA A 106 -25.76 14.14 36.59
CA ALA A 106 -25.77 12.84 37.23
C ALA A 106 -25.10 12.91 38.61
N PHE A 107 -23.97 13.60 38.71
CA PHE A 107 -23.27 13.81 39.97
C PHE A 107 -24.13 14.56 41.00
N GLU A 108 -24.74 15.68 40.62
CA GLU A 108 -25.65 16.44 41.48
C GLU A 108 -26.86 15.62 41.95
N LYS A 109 -27.46 14.81 41.06
CA LYS A 109 -28.55 13.90 41.41
C LYS A 109 -28.13 12.81 42.42
N THR A 110 -26.86 12.39 42.41
CA THR A 110 -26.36 11.43 43.40
C THR A 110 -26.07 12.07 44.76
N GLN A 111 -25.61 13.31 44.80
CA GLN A 111 -25.35 14.07 46.03
C GLN A 111 -26.66 14.35 46.79
N THR A 112 -27.64 14.92 46.09
CA THR A 112 -28.96 15.23 46.66
C THR A 112 -29.69 14.00 47.22
N LYS A 113 -29.53 12.82 46.60
CA LYS A 113 -30.07 11.56 47.13
C LYS A 113 -29.36 11.05 48.39
N LYS A 114 -28.07 11.35 48.57
CA LYS A 114 -27.33 10.99 49.78
C LYS A 114 -27.72 11.89 50.95
N ASP A 115 -27.85 13.19 50.70
CA ASP A 115 -28.23 14.18 51.72
C ASP A 115 -29.68 14.01 52.18
N GLY A 116 -30.60 13.71 51.26
CA GLY A 116 -32.00 13.39 51.58
C GLY A 116 -32.18 12.09 52.37
N LYS A 117 -31.18 11.19 52.40
CA LYS A 117 -31.19 9.94 53.18
C LYS A 117 -30.65 10.11 54.59
N THR A 118 -29.82 11.12 54.85
CA THR A 118 -29.22 11.38 56.17
C THR A 118 -30.15 12.15 57.11
N SER A 119 -31.13 12.88 56.59
CA SER A 119 -32.12 13.62 57.39
C SER A 119 -33.33 12.77 57.85
N LYS A 120 -33.40 11.48 57.52
CA LYS A 120 -34.57 10.60 57.79
C LYS A 120 -34.30 9.51 58.84
N LYS A 121 -33.30 9.69 59.69
CA LYS A 121 -33.01 8.82 60.84
C LYS A 121 -33.19 9.57 62.14
#